data_AF-A0A6N9HNC2-F1
#
_entry.id   AF-A0A6N9HNC2-F1
#
_cell.length_a   1.000
_cell.length_b   1.000
_cell.length_c   1.000
_cell.angle_alpha   90.00
_cell.angle_beta   90.00
_cell.angle_gamma   90.00
#
_symmetry.space_group_name_H-M   'P 1'
#
loop_
_entity.id
_entity.type
_entity.pdbx_description
1 polymer ?
#
loop_
_entity_poly.entity_id
_entity_poly.type
_entity_poly.pdbx_seq_one_letter_code
_entity_poly.pdbx_strand_id
1 'polypeptide(L)'
;MSVLMTSAPVAQVRQWGGASASGALSYAAARVARIVLQREPMASEALSWTTFYSCQGEAVRGRAELALNLLARPEVAELDAKERLLRAYNAVFDRYDASQPADFAYWRSQLTAGRELASLVRQELVPLYETGYRSSPCAAPAGARLPLFVVRDSIGLPLVFTLGANRSLYMFRRTPFGRWSQTDLSGMLPLNQAGKVQALDVRQAPDGSIAIALAMAPWGSAGGPTVHVAVGVSNHLDEAGWVEVMRGMAPRQVPEVDGDVTRIAFGLLQSGAVPMVLVTASNTWYFNAAMDGPLMAWEEQGGAAALATAVGSYRVPGAWRLSESSTGRTLRFNSFARAAAWGIAIDYQGLPRRACCLHLAPSNVPNVPDVFVAGESIVVYRGGQSVPQQVANIGGACVVWSEANAAGEYLAYGDGAGGLWLVCRKPGGHWSVPVPIATTLVMAALMAAPNYGGVHAIGVTPGGALAWLRFNSDGAQVGAEEITQAAVWDDEAQEVQRAVRVARSVA
;
A
#
# COMPACT_ATOMS: atom_id res chain seq x y z
N MET A 1 16.57 14.55 1.88
CA MET A 1 17.38 13.60 2.68
C MET A 1 16.75 12.22 2.57
N SER A 2 17.47 11.14 2.89
CA SER A 2 16.88 9.79 2.99
C SER A 2 16.53 9.50 4.45
N VAL A 3 15.24 9.55 4.79
CA VAL A 3 14.74 9.14 6.11
C VAL A 3 14.53 7.62 6.08
N LEU A 4 14.85 6.91 7.16
CA LEU A 4 14.55 5.47 7.19
C LEU A 4 13.05 5.24 7.07
N MET A 5 12.72 4.24 6.26
CA MET A 5 11.56 3.43 6.55
C MET A 5 11.84 2.64 7.82
N THR A 6 11.49 3.21 8.99
CA THR A 6 10.78 2.39 9.95
C THR A 6 9.67 1.67 9.19
N SER A 7 9.67 0.35 9.24
CA SER A 7 8.65 -0.48 8.62
C SER A 7 7.25 0.02 9.00
N ALA A 8 6.41 0.32 8.01
CA ALA A 8 4.98 0.46 8.26
C ALA A 8 4.46 -0.89 8.81
N PRO A 9 3.75 -0.97 9.94
CA PRO A 9 3.10 -2.73 10.52
C PRO A 9 2.15 -3.44 9.54
N VAL A 10 2.14 -2.99 8.28
CA VAL A 10 1.80 -3.81 7.11
C VAL A 10 2.81 -3.58 5.98
N ALA A 11 3.21 -4.68 5.33
CA ALA A 11 4.07 -4.62 4.15
C ALA A 11 3.46 -3.71 3.07
N GLN A 12 4.14 -2.60 2.78
CA GLN A 12 4.04 -1.97 1.48
C GLN A 12 5.41 -2.11 0.83
N VAL A 13 5.47 -2.97 -0.18
CA VAL A 13 6.65 -3.21 -1.04
C VAL A 13 6.84 -1.99 -1.95
N ARG A 14 6.98 -0.79 -1.38
CA ARG A 14 6.76 0.50 -2.06
C ARG A 14 8.01 1.13 -2.66
N GLN A 15 9.18 0.87 -2.06
CA GLN A 15 10.49 1.17 -2.68
C GLN A 15 10.90 0.13 -3.75
N TRP A 16 10.06 -0.86 -4.03
CA TRP A 16 10.46 -2.13 -4.67
C TRP A 16 9.48 -2.62 -5.76
N GLY A 17 8.18 -2.65 -5.44
CA GLY A 17 7.04 -2.95 -6.32
C GLY A 17 6.21 -1.72 -6.67
N GLY A 18 6.62 -0.53 -6.23
CA GLY A 18 6.19 0.72 -6.87
C GLY A 18 6.64 0.67 -8.33
N ALA A 19 5.69 0.53 -9.26
CA ALA A 19 5.97 0.15 -10.64
C ALA A 19 7.02 1.08 -11.30
N SER A 20 8.23 0.55 -11.47
CA SER A 20 9.38 1.21 -12.14
C SER A 20 9.03 1.58 -13.59
N ALA A 21 9.86 2.36 -14.28
CA ALA A 21 9.54 2.77 -15.66
C ALA A 21 9.22 1.58 -16.60
N SER A 22 9.91 0.45 -16.43
CA SER A 22 9.61 -0.82 -17.12
C SER A 22 8.39 -1.54 -16.53
N GLY A 23 8.30 -1.68 -15.20
CA GLY A 23 7.17 -2.33 -14.52
C GLY A 23 5.83 -1.63 -14.74
N ALA A 24 5.84 -0.31 -14.93
CA ALA A 24 4.65 0.51 -15.20
C ALA A 24 4.05 0.25 -16.58
N LEU A 25 4.90 0.00 -17.59
CA LEU A 25 4.45 -0.43 -18.92
C LEU A 25 3.85 -1.84 -18.85
N SER A 26 4.45 -2.72 -18.04
CA SER A 26 3.94 -4.09 -17.87
C SER A 26 2.59 -4.12 -17.14
N TYR A 27 2.45 -3.35 -16.05
CA TYR A 27 1.18 -3.15 -15.36
C TYR A 27 0.10 -2.56 -16.28
N ALA A 28 0.45 -1.55 -17.09
CA ALA A 28 -0.51 -0.96 -18.05
C ALA A 28 -0.95 -1.96 -19.14
N ALA A 29 -0.02 -2.74 -19.70
CA ALA A 29 -0.33 -3.77 -20.70
C ALA A 29 -1.18 -4.92 -20.10
N ALA A 30 -0.84 -5.39 -18.90
CA ALA A 30 -1.59 -6.41 -18.19
C ALA A 30 -3.00 -5.94 -17.82
N ARG A 31 -3.17 -4.68 -17.40
CA ARG A 31 -4.48 -4.08 -17.07
C ARG A 31 -5.38 -3.91 -18.30
N VAL A 32 -4.83 -3.45 -19.43
CA VAL A 32 -5.55 -3.47 -20.74
C VAL A 32 -6.03 -4.88 -21.05
N ALA A 33 -5.15 -5.88 -20.92
CA ALA A 33 -5.51 -7.25 -21.20
C ALA A 33 -6.57 -7.79 -20.24
N ARG A 34 -6.54 -7.42 -18.96
CA ARG A 34 -7.60 -7.79 -18.01
C ARG A 34 -8.95 -7.18 -18.41
N ILE A 35 -8.98 -5.92 -18.83
CA ILE A 35 -10.21 -5.25 -19.31
C ILE A 35 -10.75 -5.93 -20.59
N VAL A 36 -9.87 -6.29 -21.53
CA VAL A 36 -10.29 -6.86 -22.83
C VAL A 36 -10.60 -8.36 -22.76
N LEU A 37 -9.86 -9.14 -21.97
CA LEU A 37 -10.03 -10.60 -21.85
C LEU A 37 -10.96 -11.00 -20.70
N GLN A 38 -11.29 -10.09 -19.78
CA GLN A 38 -12.11 -10.34 -18.58
C GLN A 38 -11.55 -11.45 -17.67
N ARG A 39 -10.21 -11.61 -17.67
CA ARG A 39 -9.46 -12.51 -16.78
C ARG A 39 -8.10 -11.91 -16.42
N GLU A 40 -7.49 -12.39 -15.36
CA GLU A 40 -6.08 -12.09 -15.08
C GLU A 40 -5.16 -12.67 -16.19
N PRO A 41 -4.16 -11.91 -16.67
CA PRO A 41 -3.21 -12.40 -17.66
C PRO A 41 -2.09 -13.24 -17.03
N MET A 42 -1.56 -14.20 -17.79
CA MET A 42 -0.37 -14.96 -17.37
C MET A 42 0.89 -14.09 -17.41
N ALA A 43 1.91 -14.41 -16.60
CA ALA A 43 3.16 -13.64 -16.57
C ALA A 43 3.88 -13.59 -17.94
N SER A 44 3.83 -14.69 -18.70
CA SER A 44 4.35 -14.77 -20.08
C SER A 44 3.55 -13.91 -21.07
N GLU A 45 2.22 -13.90 -20.96
CA GLU A 45 1.35 -13.02 -21.74
C GLU A 45 1.67 -11.55 -21.46
N ALA A 46 1.66 -11.14 -20.18
CA ALA A 46 1.99 -9.78 -19.76
C ALA A 46 3.36 -9.32 -20.27
N LEU A 47 4.40 -10.16 -20.19
CA LEU A 47 5.74 -9.86 -20.72
C LEU A 47 5.71 -9.56 -22.23
N SER A 48 5.05 -10.42 -23.03
CA SER A 48 4.97 -10.24 -24.48
C SER A 48 4.23 -8.94 -24.88
N TRP A 49 3.13 -8.62 -24.19
CA TRP A 49 2.35 -7.41 -24.45
C TRP A 49 3.02 -6.13 -23.95
N THR A 50 3.88 -6.23 -22.91
CA THR A 50 4.71 -5.10 -22.45
C THR A 50 5.56 -4.57 -23.59
N THR A 51 6.17 -5.47 -24.37
CA THR A 51 6.98 -5.11 -25.53
C THR A 51 6.14 -4.41 -26.59
N PHE A 52 5.03 -5.04 -27.01
CA PHE A 52 4.11 -4.47 -28.01
C PHE A 52 3.58 -3.07 -27.62
N TYR A 53 3.20 -2.90 -26.34
CA TYR A 53 2.72 -1.63 -25.79
C TYR A 53 3.80 -0.55 -25.82
N SER A 54 5.05 -0.89 -25.46
CA SER A 54 6.17 0.05 -25.41
C SER A 54 6.53 0.66 -26.78
N CYS A 55 6.31 -0.08 -27.87
CA CYS A 55 6.62 0.36 -29.24
C CYS A 55 5.70 1.48 -29.76
N GLN A 56 4.58 1.79 -29.10
CA GLN A 56 3.58 2.75 -29.60
C GLN A 56 3.88 4.22 -29.27
N GLY A 57 4.99 4.50 -28.58
CA GLY A 57 5.46 5.84 -28.20
C GLY A 57 4.64 6.54 -27.10
N GLU A 58 3.31 6.42 -27.15
CA GLU A 58 2.38 7.08 -26.23
C GLU A 58 1.47 6.07 -25.51
N ALA A 59 1.27 6.26 -24.21
CA ALA A 59 0.52 5.32 -23.35
C ALA A 59 -0.97 5.16 -23.72
N VAL A 60 -1.58 6.14 -24.40
CA VAL A 60 -2.96 6.00 -24.92
C VAL A 60 -3.00 5.12 -26.18
N ARG A 61 -2.02 5.27 -27.08
CA ARG A 61 -1.88 4.44 -28.28
C ARG A 61 -1.45 3.01 -27.93
N GLY A 62 -0.57 2.85 -26.94
CA GLY A 62 -0.24 1.56 -26.33
C GLY A 62 -1.48 0.79 -25.84
N ARG A 63 -2.41 1.48 -25.17
CA ARG A 63 -3.70 0.89 -24.76
C ARG A 63 -4.59 0.54 -25.95
N ALA A 64 -4.75 1.46 -26.89
CA ALA A 64 -5.62 1.29 -28.06
C ALA A 64 -5.18 0.12 -28.96
N GLU A 65 -3.91 0.08 -29.36
CA GLU A 65 -3.39 -0.97 -30.25
C GLU A 65 -3.38 -2.33 -29.57
N LEU A 66 -3.04 -2.40 -28.27
CA LEU A 66 -3.08 -3.67 -27.53
C LEU A 66 -4.52 -4.16 -27.38
N ALA A 67 -5.48 -3.27 -27.13
CA ALA A 67 -6.89 -3.64 -27.08
C ALA A 67 -7.39 -4.15 -28.43
N LEU A 68 -7.05 -3.49 -29.55
CA LEU A 68 -7.39 -3.95 -30.90
C LEU A 68 -6.75 -5.30 -31.24
N ASN A 69 -5.49 -5.52 -30.87
CA ASN A 69 -4.80 -6.80 -31.06
C ASN A 69 -5.47 -7.94 -30.27
N LEU A 70 -5.82 -7.71 -29.01
CA LEU A 70 -6.50 -8.70 -28.17
C LEU A 70 -7.94 -8.97 -28.63
N LEU A 71 -8.67 -7.95 -29.09
CA LEU A 71 -10.00 -8.08 -29.72
C LEU A 71 -9.97 -8.77 -31.09
N ALA A 72 -8.79 -9.14 -31.61
CA ALA A 72 -8.62 -9.97 -32.81
C ALA A 72 -8.25 -11.43 -32.50
N ARG A 73 -8.03 -11.81 -31.22
CA ARG A 73 -7.86 -13.23 -30.83
C ARG A 73 -9.16 -14.01 -31.10
N PRO A 74 -9.11 -15.27 -31.57
CA PRO A 74 -10.31 -16.08 -31.80
C PRO A 74 -11.27 -16.13 -30.61
N GLU A 75 -10.73 -16.32 -29.39
CA GLU A 75 -11.45 -16.31 -28.10
C GLU A 75 -12.31 -15.06 -27.83
N VAL A 76 -12.06 -13.97 -28.55
CA VAL A 76 -12.65 -12.64 -28.32
C VAL A 76 -13.29 -12.08 -29.60
N ALA A 77 -13.02 -12.69 -30.76
CA ALA A 77 -13.55 -12.29 -32.06
C ALA A 77 -15.03 -12.63 -32.22
N GLU A 78 -15.52 -13.65 -31.52
CA GLU A 78 -16.94 -14.10 -31.49
C GLU A 78 -17.87 -13.13 -30.75
N LEU A 79 -17.34 -12.18 -29.97
CA LEU A 79 -18.12 -11.17 -29.27
C LEU A 79 -18.86 -10.23 -30.25
N ASP A 80 -20.03 -9.76 -29.84
CA ASP A 80 -20.79 -8.81 -30.67
C ASP A 80 -20.08 -7.44 -30.79
N ALA A 81 -20.48 -6.65 -31.80
CA ALA A 81 -19.86 -5.35 -32.07
C ALA A 81 -20.03 -4.33 -30.91
N LYS A 82 -21.06 -4.49 -30.07
CA LYS A 82 -21.32 -3.64 -28.91
C LYS A 82 -20.35 -3.99 -27.77
N GLU A 83 -20.12 -5.26 -27.48
CA GLU A 83 -19.22 -5.70 -26.43
C GLU A 83 -17.75 -5.49 -26.81
N ARG A 84 -17.38 -5.72 -28.08
CA ARG A 84 -16.04 -5.40 -28.60
C ARG A 84 -15.76 -3.89 -28.51
N LEU A 85 -16.75 -3.04 -28.81
CA LEU A 85 -16.68 -1.60 -28.59
C LEU A 85 -16.51 -1.24 -27.10
N LEU A 86 -17.29 -1.83 -26.20
CA LEU A 86 -17.24 -1.54 -24.77
C LEU A 86 -15.90 -1.93 -24.15
N ARG A 87 -15.38 -3.12 -24.50
CA ARG A 87 -14.05 -3.59 -24.08
C ARG A 87 -12.92 -2.70 -24.64
N ALA A 88 -13.01 -2.27 -25.90
CA ALA A 88 -12.07 -1.31 -26.49
C ALA A 88 -12.10 0.06 -25.79
N TYR A 89 -13.30 0.60 -25.57
CA TYR A 89 -13.51 1.89 -24.91
C TYR A 89 -12.93 1.87 -23.50
N ASN A 90 -13.30 0.88 -22.69
CA ASN A 90 -12.82 0.77 -21.31
C ASN A 90 -11.30 0.60 -21.25
N ALA A 91 -10.67 -0.10 -22.20
CA ALA A 91 -9.22 -0.22 -22.28
C ALA A 91 -8.52 1.11 -22.64
N VAL A 92 -9.07 1.88 -23.59
CA VAL A 92 -8.53 3.22 -23.94
C VAL A 92 -8.64 4.19 -22.76
N PHE A 93 -9.82 4.27 -22.14
CA PHE A 93 -10.08 5.18 -21.02
C PHE A 93 -9.57 4.67 -19.64
N ASP A 94 -9.07 3.43 -19.57
CA ASP A 94 -8.60 2.73 -18.37
C ASP A 94 -9.67 2.52 -17.27
N ARG A 95 -10.93 2.39 -17.70
CA ARG A 95 -12.11 2.20 -16.83
C ARG A 95 -12.11 0.81 -16.19
N TYR A 96 -12.35 0.74 -14.89
CA TYR A 96 -12.36 -0.50 -14.11
C TYR A 96 -13.69 -1.26 -14.16
N ASP A 97 -14.84 -0.60 -14.38
CA ASP A 97 -16.13 -1.28 -14.46
C ASP A 97 -16.51 -1.74 -15.88
N ALA A 98 -17.31 -2.80 -15.94
CA ALA A 98 -17.95 -3.27 -17.17
C ALA A 98 -19.25 -2.52 -17.52
N SER A 99 -19.56 -1.40 -16.86
CA SER A 99 -20.77 -0.62 -17.14
C SER A 99 -20.66 0.16 -18.45
N GLN A 100 -21.79 0.40 -19.11
CA GLN A 100 -21.84 1.24 -20.31
C GLN A 100 -21.66 2.71 -19.91
N PRO A 101 -20.64 3.43 -20.44
CA PRO A 101 -20.43 4.84 -20.12
C PRO A 101 -21.53 5.73 -20.73
N ALA A 102 -21.72 6.94 -20.22
CA ALA A 102 -22.86 7.79 -20.56
C ALA A 102 -22.95 8.20 -22.05
N ASP A 103 -21.82 8.20 -22.77
CA ASP A 103 -21.66 8.49 -24.20
C ASP A 103 -21.72 7.23 -25.09
N PHE A 104 -21.84 6.02 -24.52
CA PHE A 104 -21.77 4.76 -25.26
C PHE A 104 -22.79 4.64 -26.40
N ALA A 105 -23.98 5.23 -26.25
CA ALA A 105 -25.01 5.23 -27.28
C ALA A 105 -24.57 5.92 -28.59
N TYR A 106 -23.73 6.97 -28.48
CA TYR A 106 -23.14 7.66 -29.63
C TYR A 106 -22.07 6.80 -30.32
N TRP A 107 -21.15 6.20 -29.56
CA TRP A 107 -20.12 5.32 -30.13
C TRP A 107 -20.72 4.09 -30.80
N ARG A 108 -21.80 3.54 -30.23
CA ARG A 108 -22.54 2.44 -30.85
C ARG A 108 -23.20 2.86 -32.17
N SER A 109 -23.79 4.06 -32.26
CA SER A 109 -24.42 4.52 -33.51
C SER A 109 -23.39 4.77 -34.62
N GLN A 110 -22.17 5.19 -34.29
CA GLN A 110 -21.07 5.28 -35.27
C GLN A 110 -20.72 3.91 -35.89
N LEU A 111 -20.69 2.82 -35.10
CA LEU A 111 -20.53 1.46 -35.65
C LEU A 111 -21.75 1.03 -36.49
N THR A 112 -22.98 1.32 -36.03
CA THR A 112 -24.20 1.03 -36.79
C THR A 112 -24.26 1.80 -38.12
N ALA A 113 -23.64 2.97 -38.20
CA ALA A 113 -23.46 3.75 -39.43
C ALA A 113 -22.33 3.22 -40.35
N GLY A 114 -21.74 2.05 -40.05
CA GLY A 114 -20.76 1.39 -40.91
C GLY A 114 -19.31 1.79 -40.69
N ARG A 115 -18.97 2.57 -39.65
CA ARG A 115 -17.56 2.79 -39.28
C ARG A 115 -16.94 1.53 -38.68
N GLU A 116 -15.70 1.22 -39.06
CA GLU A 116 -14.93 0.14 -38.45
C GLU A 116 -14.48 0.47 -37.02
N LEU A 117 -14.47 -0.54 -36.14
CA LEU A 117 -14.02 -0.41 -34.75
C LEU A 117 -12.56 0.08 -34.64
N ALA A 118 -11.66 -0.42 -35.48
CA ALA A 118 -10.25 -0.01 -35.46
C ALA A 118 -10.07 1.47 -35.81
N SER A 119 -10.81 1.96 -36.81
CA SER A 119 -10.83 3.38 -37.20
C SER A 119 -11.44 4.25 -36.10
N LEU A 120 -12.58 3.84 -35.52
CA LEU A 120 -13.23 4.55 -34.41
C LEU A 120 -12.31 4.65 -33.18
N VAL A 121 -11.60 3.58 -32.81
CA VAL A 121 -10.65 3.59 -31.70
C VAL A 121 -9.47 4.53 -31.97
N ARG A 122 -8.85 4.44 -33.15
CA ARG A 122 -7.63 5.20 -33.49
C ARG A 122 -7.88 6.67 -33.81
N GLN A 123 -8.98 6.98 -34.49
CA GLN A 123 -9.24 8.32 -35.05
C GLN A 123 -10.16 9.17 -34.17
N GLU A 124 -10.96 8.55 -33.29
CA GLU A 124 -11.92 9.27 -32.43
C GLU A 124 -11.56 9.09 -30.95
N LEU A 125 -11.52 7.85 -30.42
CA LEU A 125 -11.34 7.62 -28.98
C LEU A 125 -9.95 8.02 -28.46
N VAL A 126 -8.89 7.75 -29.21
CA VAL A 126 -7.51 8.12 -28.85
C VAL A 126 -7.35 9.65 -28.80
N PRO A 127 -7.63 10.43 -29.87
CA PRO A 127 -7.59 11.90 -29.80
C PRO A 127 -8.51 12.48 -28.73
N LEU A 128 -9.70 11.91 -28.53
CA LEU A 128 -10.61 12.36 -27.47
C LEU A 128 -10.00 12.18 -26.07
N TYR A 129 -9.34 11.05 -25.79
CA TYR A 129 -8.58 10.87 -24.55
C TYR A 129 -7.40 11.85 -24.45
N GLU A 130 -6.69 12.14 -25.55
CA GLU A 130 -5.60 13.13 -25.62
C GLU A 130 -6.11 14.55 -25.29
N THR A 131 -7.36 14.92 -25.64
CA THR A 131 -7.98 16.20 -25.21
C THR A 131 -8.31 16.29 -23.70
N GLY A 132 -8.02 15.26 -22.92
CA GLY A 132 -8.32 15.21 -21.49
C GLY A 132 -9.74 14.76 -21.13
N TYR A 133 -10.58 14.42 -22.11
CA TYR A 133 -11.94 13.91 -21.86
C TYR A 133 -11.92 12.56 -21.13
N ARG A 134 -12.84 12.36 -20.18
CA ARG A 134 -12.96 11.12 -19.37
C ARG A 134 -14.43 10.82 -19.06
N SER A 135 -15.22 10.32 -20.03
CA SER A 135 -16.59 9.89 -19.74
C SER A 135 -16.61 8.87 -18.61
N SER A 136 -17.54 9.02 -17.67
CA SER A 136 -17.76 8.07 -16.57
C SER A 136 -16.45 7.61 -15.90
N PRO A 137 -15.66 8.54 -15.33
CA PRO A 137 -14.32 8.25 -14.83
C PRO A 137 -14.42 7.36 -13.60
N CYS A 138 -13.95 6.11 -13.73
CA CYS A 138 -13.98 5.13 -12.67
C CYS A 138 -12.62 4.45 -12.53
N ALA A 139 -12.32 4.00 -11.32
CA ALA A 139 -11.06 3.37 -10.98
C ALA A 139 -11.26 2.14 -10.09
N ALA A 140 -10.17 1.38 -9.91
CA ALA A 140 -10.12 0.36 -8.89
C ALA A 140 -9.99 1.02 -7.49
N PRO A 141 -10.73 0.55 -6.48
CA PRO A 141 -10.59 0.98 -5.08
C PRO A 141 -9.26 0.57 -4.44
N ALA A 142 -8.61 -0.49 -4.95
CA ALA A 142 -7.21 -0.80 -4.65
C ALA A 142 -6.34 -0.58 -5.90
N GLY A 143 -5.08 -0.16 -5.72
CA GLY A 143 -4.17 0.04 -6.85
C GLY A 143 -2.70 0.03 -6.47
N ALA A 144 -1.84 -0.53 -7.32
CA ALA A 144 -0.43 -0.84 -7.05
C ALA A 144 0.51 0.37 -6.78
N ARG A 145 -0.03 1.58 -6.72
CA ARG A 145 0.70 2.82 -6.34
C ARG A 145 0.22 3.40 -4.99
N LEU A 146 -0.95 2.99 -4.53
CA LEU A 146 -1.65 3.55 -3.38
C LEU A 146 -1.29 2.75 -2.10
N PRO A 147 -1.57 3.27 -0.89
CA PRO A 147 -1.32 2.52 0.33
C PRO A 147 -2.26 1.30 0.39
N LEU A 148 -1.72 0.15 0.76
CA LEU A 148 -2.45 -1.08 1.07
C LEU A 148 -2.03 -1.58 2.46
N PHE A 149 -3.00 -1.89 3.29
CA PHE A 149 -2.85 -2.38 4.66
C PHE A 149 -3.74 -3.60 4.88
N VAL A 150 -3.34 -4.53 5.75
CA VAL A 150 -4.11 -5.69 6.16
C VAL A 150 -3.84 -6.00 7.62
N VAL A 151 -4.91 -6.16 8.40
CA VAL A 151 -4.90 -6.62 9.78
C VAL A 151 -5.84 -7.82 9.90
N ARG A 152 -5.87 -8.50 11.05
CA ARG A 152 -6.84 -9.57 11.30
C ARG A 152 -8.10 -9.04 11.96
N ASP A 153 -9.25 -9.59 11.58
CA ASP A 153 -10.43 -9.59 12.43
C ASP A 153 -10.28 -10.58 13.62
N SER A 154 -11.29 -10.66 14.47
CA SER A 154 -11.30 -11.55 15.65
C SER A 154 -11.32 -13.05 15.35
N ILE A 155 -11.58 -13.46 14.10
CA ILE A 155 -11.52 -14.87 13.65
C ILE A 155 -10.27 -15.16 12.78
N GLY A 156 -9.35 -14.20 12.67
CA GLY A 156 -8.09 -14.35 11.97
C GLY A 156 -8.17 -14.20 10.44
N LEU A 157 -9.29 -13.70 9.92
CA LEU A 157 -9.44 -13.39 8.49
C LEU A 157 -8.87 -12.00 8.15
N PRO A 158 -8.51 -11.74 6.87
CA PRO A 158 -8.00 -10.44 6.46
C PRO A 158 -9.07 -9.35 6.52
N LEU A 159 -8.73 -8.26 7.21
CA LEU A 159 -9.40 -6.97 7.12
C LEU A 159 -8.45 -6.00 6.43
N VAL A 160 -8.80 -5.59 5.21
CA VAL A 160 -7.91 -4.87 4.29
C VAL A 160 -8.30 -3.40 4.25
N PHE A 161 -7.34 -2.48 4.35
CA PHE A 161 -7.56 -1.04 4.16
C PHE A 161 -6.69 -0.52 3.01
N THR A 162 -7.23 0.33 2.16
CA THR A 162 -6.50 0.87 0.99
C THR A 162 -7.02 2.27 0.66
N LEU A 163 -6.25 3.04 -0.12
CA LEU A 163 -6.82 4.22 -0.78
C LEU A 163 -7.20 3.89 -2.22
N GLY A 164 -8.33 4.42 -2.69
CA GLY A 164 -8.72 4.42 -4.09
C GLY A 164 -8.04 5.54 -4.89
N ALA A 165 -8.17 5.53 -6.21
CA ALA A 165 -7.58 6.58 -7.06
C ALA A 165 -8.15 7.98 -6.74
N ASN A 166 -9.43 8.03 -6.38
CA ASN A 166 -10.17 9.20 -5.85
C ASN A 166 -9.75 9.61 -4.42
N ARG A 167 -8.71 8.97 -3.83
CA ARG A 167 -8.19 9.24 -2.48
C ARG A 167 -9.16 8.99 -1.31
N SER A 168 -10.30 8.34 -1.53
CA SER A 168 -11.10 7.75 -0.44
C SER A 168 -10.39 6.56 0.19
N LEU A 169 -10.60 6.37 1.50
CA LEU A 169 -10.24 5.18 2.27
C LEU A 169 -11.30 4.09 2.06
N TYR A 170 -10.88 2.95 1.51
CA TYR A 170 -11.70 1.75 1.37
C TYR A 170 -11.28 0.67 2.36
N MET A 171 -12.27 0.00 2.94
CA MET A 171 -12.11 -1.21 3.73
C MET A 171 -12.71 -2.40 2.97
N PHE A 172 -11.99 -3.52 2.94
CA PHE A 172 -12.51 -4.82 2.49
C PHE A 172 -12.53 -5.81 3.63
N ARG A 173 -13.67 -6.46 3.81
CA ARG A 173 -13.88 -7.44 4.88
C ARG A 173 -14.54 -8.69 4.31
N ARG A 174 -14.27 -9.85 4.91
CA ARG A 174 -15.05 -11.06 4.60
C ARG A 174 -16.34 -11.06 5.43
N THR A 175 -17.47 -11.07 4.75
CA THR A 175 -18.81 -11.20 5.35
C THR A 175 -19.01 -12.60 5.95
N PRO A 176 -19.93 -12.79 6.92
CA PRO A 176 -20.28 -14.12 7.45
C PRO A 176 -20.74 -15.12 6.39
N PHE A 177 -21.26 -14.64 5.26
CA PHE A 177 -21.67 -15.46 4.10
C PHE A 177 -20.51 -15.83 3.17
N GLY A 178 -19.26 -15.60 3.59
CA GLY A 178 -18.07 -15.97 2.85
C GLY A 178 -17.75 -15.10 1.61
N ARG A 179 -18.50 -14.01 1.37
CA ARG A 179 -18.26 -13.03 0.31
C ARG A 179 -17.43 -11.85 0.81
N TRP A 180 -16.74 -11.14 -0.06
CA TRP A 180 -16.11 -9.85 0.26
C TRP A 180 -17.15 -8.71 0.21
N SER A 181 -17.07 -7.81 1.18
CA SER A 181 -17.70 -6.48 1.16
C SER A 181 -16.64 -5.39 0.94
N GLN A 182 -17.09 -4.24 0.46
CA GLN A 182 -16.29 -3.03 0.24
C GLN A 182 -17.02 -1.84 0.86
N THR A 183 -16.38 -1.13 1.78
CA THR A 183 -16.95 0.02 2.49
C THR A 183 -16.09 1.26 2.23
N ASP A 184 -16.70 2.38 1.82
CA ASP A 184 -16.03 3.68 1.85
C ASP A 184 -16.08 4.24 3.28
N LEU A 185 -14.91 4.51 3.85
CA LEU A 185 -14.75 5.04 5.21
C LEU A 185 -14.39 6.53 5.22
N SER A 186 -14.02 7.13 4.08
CA SER A 186 -13.65 8.55 4.02
C SER A 186 -14.84 9.48 4.23
N GLY A 187 -16.02 9.10 3.74
CA GLY A 187 -17.27 9.84 3.96
C GLY A 187 -17.82 9.79 5.39
N MET A 188 -17.15 9.09 6.32
CA MET A 188 -17.61 8.87 7.69
C MET A 188 -16.84 9.66 8.75
N LEU A 189 -15.77 10.36 8.37
CA LEU A 189 -14.96 11.16 9.30
C LEU A 189 -15.67 12.49 9.66
N PRO A 190 -15.47 13.02 10.88
CA PRO A 190 -16.08 14.27 11.34
C PRO A 190 -15.37 15.49 10.73
N LEU A 191 -15.59 15.70 9.43
CA LEU A 191 -14.99 16.79 8.65
C LEU A 191 -16.01 17.90 8.37
N ASN A 192 -15.57 19.15 8.47
CA ASN A 192 -16.39 20.32 8.12
C ASN A 192 -16.58 20.49 6.59
N GLN A 193 -15.78 19.78 5.79
CA GLN A 193 -15.80 19.77 4.32
C GLN A 193 -15.36 18.39 3.82
N ALA A 194 -15.76 17.99 2.62
CA ALA A 194 -15.21 16.78 2.00
C ALA A 194 -13.69 16.92 1.81
N GLY A 195 -12.96 15.82 1.98
CA GLY A 195 -11.49 15.80 1.89
C GLY A 195 -10.92 14.53 1.26
N LYS A 196 -9.64 14.60 0.90
CA LYS A 196 -8.85 13.56 0.25
C LYS A 196 -7.78 13.02 1.21
N VAL A 197 -7.62 11.69 1.29
CA VAL A 197 -6.59 11.09 2.14
C VAL A 197 -5.21 11.22 1.48
N GLN A 198 -4.32 11.95 2.15
CA GLN A 198 -2.95 12.19 1.70
C GLN A 198 -2.03 11.03 2.10
N ALA A 199 -2.09 10.67 3.39
CA ALA A 199 -1.34 9.57 3.99
C ALA A 199 -2.22 8.74 4.94
N LEU A 200 -1.89 7.46 5.08
CA LEU A 200 -2.60 6.46 5.89
C LEU A 200 -1.55 5.50 6.48
N ASP A 201 -1.75 5.07 7.73
CA ASP A 201 -1.11 3.90 8.34
C ASP A 201 -2.14 3.13 9.16
N VAL A 202 -2.17 1.80 9.01
CA VAL A 202 -3.05 0.90 9.77
C VAL A 202 -2.23 -0.29 10.26
N ARG A 203 -2.30 -0.56 11.55
CA ARG A 203 -1.38 -1.46 12.27
C ARG A 203 -2.13 -2.23 13.33
N GLN A 204 -1.73 -3.46 13.61
CA GLN A 204 -2.32 -4.30 14.67
C GLN A 204 -1.32 -4.51 15.81
N ALA A 205 -1.81 -4.44 17.05
CA ALA A 205 -1.06 -4.72 18.26
C ALA A 205 -1.08 -6.22 18.61
N PRO A 206 -0.16 -6.72 19.46
CA PRO A 206 -0.09 -8.14 19.83
C PRO A 206 -1.32 -8.70 20.56
N ASP A 207 -2.15 -7.84 21.15
CA ASP A 207 -3.45 -8.20 21.76
C ASP A 207 -4.60 -8.32 20.74
N GLY A 208 -4.32 -8.07 19.46
CA GLY A 208 -5.29 -8.06 18.38
C GLY A 208 -5.98 -6.72 18.16
N SER A 209 -5.81 -5.73 19.04
CA SER A 209 -6.38 -4.39 18.83
C SER A 209 -5.72 -3.68 17.64
N ILE A 210 -6.49 -2.82 16.98
CA ILE A 210 -6.10 -2.14 15.75
C ILE A 210 -5.85 -0.65 16.06
N ALA A 211 -4.88 -0.08 15.36
CA ALA A 211 -4.60 1.33 15.33
C ALA A 211 -4.65 1.83 13.88
N ILE A 212 -5.28 2.98 13.67
CA ILE A 212 -5.41 3.63 12.36
C ILE A 212 -5.09 5.12 12.54
N ALA A 213 -4.23 5.64 11.67
CA ALA A 213 -3.87 7.04 11.60
C ALA A 213 -3.90 7.49 10.14
N LEU A 214 -4.52 8.63 9.86
CA LEU A 214 -4.57 9.20 8.52
C LEU A 214 -4.45 10.72 8.55
N ALA A 215 -3.94 11.28 7.45
CA ALA A 215 -3.89 12.70 7.20
C ALA A 215 -4.79 13.03 6.00
N MET A 216 -5.67 14.02 6.16
CA MET A 216 -6.60 14.47 5.12
C MET A 216 -6.45 15.95 4.88
N ALA A 217 -6.45 16.36 3.62
CA ALA A 217 -6.68 17.75 3.25
C ALA A 217 -8.12 17.91 2.72
N PRO A 218 -8.76 19.07 2.83
CA PRO A 218 -9.97 19.37 2.08
C PRO A 218 -9.75 19.21 0.57
N TRP A 219 -10.82 19.03 -0.20
CA TRP A 219 -10.72 19.12 -1.67
C TRP A 219 -10.39 20.57 -2.09
N GLY A 220 -11.05 21.55 -1.49
CA GLY A 220 -10.80 22.99 -1.70
C GLY A 220 -9.51 23.53 -1.07
N SER A 221 -8.95 24.60 -1.64
CA SER A 221 -7.61 25.13 -1.35
C SER A 221 -7.47 26.03 -0.10
N ALA A 222 -8.40 25.95 0.85
CA ALA A 222 -8.55 26.94 1.93
C ALA A 222 -8.27 26.42 3.35
N GLY A 223 -7.72 25.21 3.51
CA GLY A 223 -7.39 24.64 4.82
C GLY A 223 -6.23 23.66 4.76
N GLY A 224 -5.35 23.73 5.77
CA GLY A 224 -4.27 22.75 5.97
C GLY A 224 -4.80 21.36 6.37
N PRO A 225 -3.95 20.32 6.36
CA PRO A 225 -4.38 18.96 6.57
C PRO A 225 -4.63 18.62 8.03
N THR A 226 -5.74 17.94 8.32
CA THR A 226 -6.06 17.39 9.63
C THR A 226 -5.54 15.97 9.78
N VAL A 227 -5.08 15.61 10.98
CA VAL A 227 -4.70 14.23 11.32
C VAL A 227 -5.79 13.60 12.17
N HIS A 228 -6.29 12.45 11.75
CA HIS A 228 -7.28 11.65 12.47
C HIS A 228 -6.62 10.36 12.94
N VAL A 229 -6.96 9.91 14.14
CA VAL A 229 -6.32 8.74 14.76
C VAL A 229 -7.29 7.99 15.68
N ALA A 230 -7.19 6.66 15.68
CA ALA A 230 -7.76 5.80 16.70
C ALA A 230 -6.75 4.70 17.08
N VAL A 231 -6.76 4.29 18.35
CA VAL A 231 -5.92 3.24 18.93
C VAL A 231 -6.76 2.38 19.85
N GLY A 232 -6.38 1.10 20.04
CA GLY A 232 -7.18 0.16 20.83
C GLY A 232 -8.51 -0.22 20.17
N VAL A 233 -8.65 0.00 18.86
CA VAL A 233 -9.86 -0.33 18.09
C VAL A 233 -10.05 -1.84 18.10
N SER A 234 -11.29 -2.29 18.35
CA SER A 234 -11.61 -3.72 18.38
C SER A 234 -11.47 -4.38 17.00
N ASN A 235 -10.96 -5.62 16.97
CA ASN A 235 -10.92 -6.46 15.78
C ASN A 235 -12.20 -7.28 15.55
N HIS A 236 -13.17 -7.27 16.48
CA HIS A 236 -14.47 -7.93 16.30
C HIS A 236 -15.54 -7.00 15.69
N LEU A 237 -15.18 -5.79 15.28
CA LEU A 237 -16.12 -4.84 14.68
C LEU A 237 -16.62 -5.31 13.31
N ASP A 238 -17.91 -5.09 13.08
CA ASP A 238 -18.54 -5.17 11.77
C ASP A 238 -18.47 -3.82 11.04
N GLU A 239 -19.12 -3.71 9.88
CA GLU A 239 -19.09 -2.51 9.05
C GLU A 239 -19.72 -1.29 9.76
N ALA A 240 -20.75 -1.49 10.60
CA ALA A 240 -21.33 -0.42 11.40
C ALA A 240 -20.38 0.04 12.53
N GLY A 241 -19.75 -0.91 13.22
CA GLY A 241 -18.73 -0.61 14.23
C GLY A 241 -17.54 0.17 13.65
N TRP A 242 -17.08 -0.15 12.44
CA TRP A 242 -16.05 0.62 11.75
C TRP A 242 -16.52 2.03 11.37
N VAL A 243 -17.75 2.18 10.87
CA VAL A 243 -18.34 3.50 10.56
C VAL A 243 -18.38 4.40 11.81
N GLU A 244 -18.79 3.88 12.97
CA GLU A 244 -18.79 4.67 14.23
C GLU A 244 -17.38 5.00 14.72
N VAL A 245 -16.40 4.10 14.55
CA VAL A 245 -14.99 4.39 14.85
C VAL A 245 -14.47 5.54 13.98
N MET A 246 -14.80 5.59 12.69
CA MET A 246 -14.42 6.70 11.81
C MET A 246 -15.08 8.02 12.27
N ARG A 247 -16.39 7.99 12.61
CA ARG A 247 -17.14 9.16 13.11
C ARG A 247 -16.56 9.70 14.42
N GLY A 248 -16.04 8.83 15.28
CA GLY A 248 -15.42 9.18 16.55
C GLY A 248 -14.01 9.79 16.48
N MET A 249 -13.34 9.78 15.32
CA MET A 249 -11.95 10.27 15.22
C MET A 249 -11.87 11.80 15.25
N ALA A 250 -11.74 12.38 16.44
CA ALA A 250 -11.52 13.82 16.61
C ALA A 250 -10.30 14.33 15.80
N PRO A 251 -10.42 15.45 15.08
CA PRO A 251 -9.33 16.01 14.29
C PRO A 251 -8.22 16.58 15.19
N ARG A 252 -6.99 16.10 15.00
CA ARG A 252 -5.78 16.73 15.53
C ARG A 252 -5.25 17.71 14.50
N GLN A 253 -5.21 18.99 14.88
CA GLN A 253 -4.57 20.03 14.09
C GLN A 253 -3.05 19.81 14.10
N VAL A 254 -2.42 19.82 12.92
CA VAL A 254 -0.95 19.85 12.81
C VAL A 254 -0.53 21.32 12.74
N PRO A 255 0.28 21.83 13.68
CA PRO A 255 0.75 23.21 13.62
C PRO A 255 1.57 23.46 12.35
N GLU A 256 1.30 24.58 11.67
CA GLU A 256 2.16 25.14 10.61
C GLU A 256 2.36 24.24 9.38
N VAL A 257 1.31 23.55 8.95
CA VAL A 257 1.32 22.69 7.75
C VAL A 257 0.51 23.30 6.61
N ASP A 258 1.17 24.14 5.81
CA ASP A 258 0.63 24.70 4.56
C ASP A 258 0.80 23.75 3.34
N GLY A 259 1.38 22.56 3.53
CA GLY A 259 1.73 21.62 2.45
C GLY A 259 1.29 20.18 2.72
N ASP A 260 1.32 19.33 1.69
CA ASP A 260 0.83 17.96 1.76
C ASP A 260 1.58 17.10 2.81
N VAL A 261 0.83 16.35 3.63
CA VAL A 261 1.38 15.29 4.48
C VAL A 261 1.78 14.11 3.60
N THR A 262 3.08 13.94 3.44
CA THR A 262 3.69 12.89 2.60
C THR A 262 3.77 11.54 3.30
N ARG A 263 3.78 11.51 4.64
CA ARG A 263 3.82 10.29 5.45
C ARG A 263 3.10 10.49 6.80
N ILE A 264 2.39 9.44 7.20
CA ILE A 264 2.02 9.18 8.59
C ILE A 264 2.50 7.76 8.93
N ALA A 265 2.92 7.50 10.17
CA ALA A 265 3.35 6.17 10.60
C ALA A 265 3.26 6.01 12.13
N PHE A 266 2.74 4.87 12.60
CA PHE A 266 2.90 4.44 13.98
C PHE A 266 4.32 3.94 14.26
N GLY A 267 4.77 4.14 15.49
CA GLY A 267 5.84 3.37 16.10
C GLY A 267 5.47 1.89 16.25
N LEU A 268 6.27 1.14 16.99
CA LEU A 268 5.93 -0.26 17.29
C LEU A 268 4.85 -0.31 18.38
N LEU A 269 3.71 -0.93 18.06
CA LEU A 269 2.67 -1.25 19.03
C LEU A 269 3.11 -2.46 19.87
N GLN A 270 3.17 -2.29 21.19
CA GLN A 270 3.42 -3.36 22.15
C GLN A 270 2.53 -3.15 23.39
N SER A 271 2.16 -4.23 24.07
CA SER A 271 1.42 -4.13 25.34
C SER A 271 2.27 -3.39 26.38
N GLY A 272 1.71 -2.32 26.96
CA GLY A 272 2.40 -1.42 27.89
C GLY A 272 3.20 -0.28 27.25
N ALA A 273 3.41 -0.29 25.93
CA ALA A 273 4.13 0.76 25.22
C ALA A 273 3.21 1.88 24.72
N VAL A 274 3.72 3.11 24.72
CA VAL A 274 2.99 4.29 24.23
C VAL A 274 2.84 4.23 22.70
N PRO A 275 1.62 4.32 22.13
CA PRO A 275 1.41 4.31 20.68
C PRO A 275 1.80 5.66 20.08
N MET A 276 3.08 5.82 19.77
CA MET A 276 3.60 7.01 19.11
C MET A 276 3.21 7.05 17.63
N VAL A 277 2.87 8.23 17.12
CA VAL A 277 2.68 8.51 15.69
C VAL A 277 3.69 9.56 15.24
N LEU A 278 4.21 9.36 14.03
CA LEU A 278 5.05 10.29 13.28
C LEU A 278 4.25 10.85 12.10
N VAL A 279 4.34 12.16 11.85
CA VAL A 279 3.73 12.88 10.72
C VAL A 279 4.84 13.63 9.98
N THR A 280 4.90 13.53 8.65
CA THR A 280 5.90 14.23 7.83
C THR A 280 5.22 14.96 6.67
N ALA A 281 5.51 16.25 6.54
CA ALA A 281 5.15 17.12 5.41
C ALA A 281 6.43 17.81 4.93
N SER A 282 6.52 19.14 5.03
CA SER A 282 7.76 19.92 4.91
C SER A 282 8.73 19.60 6.05
N ASN A 283 8.24 19.63 7.29
CA ASN A 283 8.94 19.21 8.50
C ASN A 283 8.43 17.83 8.96
N THR A 284 8.88 17.37 10.13
CA THR A 284 8.37 16.17 10.79
C THR A 284 7.92 16.52 12.22
N TRP A 285 6.83 15.88 12.67
CA TRP A 285 6.26 16.02 14.01
C TRP A 285 5.92 14.65 14.59
N TYR A 286 5.84 14.53 15.91
CA TYR A 286 5.44 13.31 16.60
C TYR A 286 4.47 13.58 17.75
N PHE A 287 3.64 12.59 18.08
CA PHE A 287 2.71 12.66 19.22
C PHE A 287 2.35 11.28 19.78
N ASN A 288 1.74 11.25 20.96
CA ASN A 288 1.15 10.04 21.55
C ASN A 288 -0.33 9.94 21.10
N ALA A 289 -0.69 8.87 20.40
CA ALA A 289 -2.04 8.67 19.89
C ALA A 289 -3.08 8.27 20.96
N ALA A 290 -2.65 7.83 22.15
CA ALA A 290 -3.53 7.47 23.26
C ALA A 290 -3.80 8.63 24.25
N MET A 291 -3.22 9.82 24.02
CA MET A 291 -3.39 10.99 24.89
C MET A 291 -3.66 12.24 24.05
N ASP A 292 -4.58 13.09 24.48
CA ASP A 292 -4.75 14.41 23.88
C ASP A 292 -3.61 15.34 24.29
N GLY A 293 -3.05 16.04 23.30
CA GLY A 293 -1.86 16.85 23.44
C GLY A 293 -1.33 17.33 22.09
N PRO A 294 -0.45 18.36 22.09
CA PRO A 294 0.08 18.96 20.88
C PRO A 294 1.02 18.01 20.13
N LEU A 295 1.13 18.23 18.82
CA LEU A 295 2.15 17.61 17.99
C LEU A 295 3.50 18.29 18.24
N MET A 296 4.50 17.52 18.63
CA MET A 296 5.85 18.01 18.93
C MET A 296 6.70 18.00 17.66
N ALA A 297 7.36 19.12 17.34
CA ALA A 297 8.28 19.20 16.22
C ALA A 297 9.49 18.26 16.38
N TRP A 298 9.99 17.74 15.27
CA TRP A 298 11.20 16.92 15.22
C TRP A 298 12.45 17.78 15.03
N GLU A 299 13.12 18.10 16.14
CA GLU A 299 14.46 18.67 16.11
C GLU A 299 15.51 17.55 16.13
N GLU A 300 16.34 17.46 15.08
CA GLU A 300 17.44 16.49 15.06
C GLU A 300 18.57 16.95 15.99
N GLN A 301 18.49 16.53 17.26
CA GLN A 301 19.47 16.90 18.28
C GLN A 301 20.89 16.43 17.90
N GLY A 302 21.85 17.34 18.09
CA GLY A 302 23.11 17.38 17.35
C GLY A 302 23.95 16.10 17.35
N GLY A 303 24.42 15.72 16.17
CA GLY A 303 25.38 14.64 15.96
C GLY A 303 25.92 14.62 14.53
N ALA A 304 27.09 14.02 14.32
CA ALA A 304 27.69 13.88 13.00
C ALA A 304 26.75 13.16 12.01
N ALA A 305 26.88 13.47 10.72
CA ALA A 305 25.94 13.08 9.66
C ALA A 305 25.49 11.61 9.76
N ALA A 306 24.20 11.40 10.00
CA ALA A 306 23.62 10.07 9.95
C ALA A 306 23.58 9.56 8.51
N LEU A 307 23.80 8.26 8.32
CA LEU A 307 23.41 7.61 7.08
C LEU A 307 21.88 7.50 6.98
N ALA A 308 21.22 7.35 8.13
CA ALA A 308 19.80 7.00 8.19
C ALA A 308 19.22 7.27 9.60
N THR A 309 18.00 7.83 9.68
CA THR A 309 17.31 8.16 10.96
C THR A 309 15.85 7.70 10.97
N ALA A 310 15.36 7.33 12.14
CA ALA A 310 14.05 6.72 12.38
C ALA A 310 13.46 7.15 13.75
N VAL A 311 12.14 7.11 13.89
CA VAL A 311 11.43 7.46 15.15
C VAL A 311 10.60 6.28 15.63
N GLY A 312 10.60 6.02 16.95
CA GLY A 312 9.80 4.94 17.52
C GLY A 312 10.01 4.82 19.03
N SER A 313 10.08 3.58 19.51
CA SER A 313 10.27 3.23 20.92
C SER A 313 11.33 2.13 21.06
N TYR A 314 12.06 2.16 22.17
CA TYR A 314 12.83 1.00 22.66
C TYR A 314 12.28 0.46 23.98
N ARG A 315 11.75 1.35 24.82
CA ARG A 315 10.99 1.14 26.08
C ARG A 315 10.15 2.38 26.35
N VAL A 316 10.76 3.54 26.12
CA VAL A 316 10.14 4.85 26.01
C VAL A 316 10.30 5.39 24.58
N PRO A 317 9.55 6.44 24.18
CA PRO A 317 9.73 7.12 22.90
C PRO A 317 11.16 7.66 22.67
N GLY A 318 11.67 7.52 21.44
CA GLY A 318 13.01 7.98 21.07
C GLY A 318 13.36 7.88 19.58
N ALA A 319 14.59 8.29 19.27
CA ALA A 319 15.21 8.28 17.95
C ALA A 319 16.08 7.04 17.73
N TRP A 320 16.05 6.47 16.52
CA TRP A 320 17.02 5.49 16.02
C TRP A 320 17.91 6.18 14.97
N ARG A 321 19.24 6.01 15.06
CA ARG A 321 20.24 6.64 14.18
C ARG A 321 21.28 5.62 13.72
N LEU A 322 21.40 5.40 12.42
CA LEU A 322 22.51 4.68 11.82
C LEU A 322 23.62 5.67 11.44
N SER A 323 24.79 5.49 12.05
CA SER A 323 25.99 6.31 11.82
C SER A 323 27.12 5.46 11.26
N GLU A 324 28.03 6.09 10.50
CA GLU A 324 29.26 5.48 10.01
C GLU A 324 30.47 6.22 10.57
N SER A 325 31.50 5.48 10.94
CA SER A 325 32.68 5.98 11.65
C SER A 325 33.93 5.19 11.24
N SER A 326 35.11 5.66 11.64
CA SER A 326 36.39 4.98 11.37
C SER A 326 36.51 3.59 11.99
N THR A 327 35.71 3.26 13.00
CA THR A 327 35.65 1.92 13.63
C THR A 327 34.50 1.06 13.08
N GLY A 328 33.71 1.57 12.12
CA GLY A 328 32.60 0.86 11.48
C GLY A 328 31.26 1.59 11.60
N ARG A 329 30.17 0.86 11.32
CA ARG A 329 28.79 1.36 11.48
C ARG A 329 28.26 1.04 12.88
N THR A 330 27.50 1.98 13.43
CA THR A 330 26.81 1.83 14.72
C THR A 330 25.36 2.28 14.56
N LEU A 331 24.44 1.48 15.09
CA LEU A 331 23.03 1.82 15.19
C LEU A 331 22.76 2.22 16.64
N ARG A 332 22.36 3.47 16.88
CA ARG A 332 22.07 4.01 18.21
C ARG A 332 20.57 4.22 18.39
N PHE A 333 20.03 3.88 19.56
CA PHE A 333 18.77 4.42 20.05
C PHE A 333 19.02 5.48 21.13
N ASN A 334 18.27 6.58 21.11
CA ASN A 334 18.25 7.63 22.13
C ASN A 334 16.80 7.98 22.50
N SER A 335 16.40 7.88 23.77
CA SER A 335 15.12 8.40 24.27
C SER A 335 15.03 9.93 24.22
N PHE A 336 13.84 10.50 24.05
CA PHE A 336 13.66 11.94 24.22
C PHE A 336 13.79 12.36 25.68
N ALA A 337 14.38 13.54 25.94
CA ALA A 337 14.59 14.05 27.30
C ALA A 337 13.30 14.27 28.12
N ARG A 338 12.13 14.36 27.46
CA ARG A 338 10.80 14.42 28.11
C ARG A 338 10.13 13.05 28.31
N ALA A 339 10.71 11.95 27.81
CA ALA A 339 10.09 10.63 27.78
C ALA A 339 10.36 9.79 29.04
N ALA A 340 11.42 10.09 29.80
CA ALA A 340 11.73 9.50 31.09
C ALA A 340 12.66 10.40 31.91
N ALA A 341 12.60 10.30 33.24
CA ALA A 341 13.57 10.95 34.15
C ALA A 341 14.99 10.33 34.08
N TRP A 342 15.12 9.16 33.45
CA TRP A 342 16.39 8.50 33.15
C TRP A 342 16.45 8.24 31.64
N GLY A 343 17.42 8.85 30.96
CA GLY A 343 17.60 8.70 29.53
C GLY A 343 18.07 7.29 29.15
N ILE A 344 17.52 6.74 28.08
CA ILE A 344 17.97 5.48 27.47
C ILE A 344 18.80 5.81 26.23
N ALA A 345 20.08 5.43 26.26
CA ALA A 345 20.98 5.45 25.10
C ALA A 345 21.57 4.04 24.92
N ILE A 346 21.45 3.46 23.73
CA ILE A 346 21.84 2.07 23.43
C ILE A 346 22.53 2.01 22.08
N ASP A 347 23.69 1.34 22.01
CA ASP A 347 24.44 1.09 20.79
C ASP A 347 24.41 -0.38 20.38
N TYR A 348 24.12 -0.63 19.11
CA TYR A 348 24.20 -1.93 18.45
C TYR A 348 25.41 -1.95 17.51
N GLN A 349 26.26 -2.95 17.68
CA GLN A 349 27.49 -3.19 16.91
C GLN A 349 27.45 -4.56 16.23
N GLY A 350 28.41 -4.85 15.34
CA GLY A 350 28.40 -6.08 14.53
C GLY A 350 27.31 -6.08 13.44
N LEU A 351 26.87 -4.90 13.00
CA LEU A 351 25.90 -4.74 11.90
C LEU A 351 26.45 -5.37 10.60
N PRO A 352 25.59 -5.87 9.69
CA PRO A 352 25.99 -6.27 8.35
C PRO A 352 26.76 -5.15 7.63
N ARG A 353 27.79 -5.46 6.83
CA ARG A 353 28.39 -4.41 6.00
C ARG A 353 27.32 -3.90 5.03
N ARG A 354 27.44 -2.61 4.70
CA ARG A 354 26.45 -1.88 3.89
C ARG A 354 25.02 -1.93 4.46
N ALA A 355 24.84 -2.17 5.77
CA ALA A 355 23.54 -2.07 6.44
C ALA A 355 22.78 -0.80 6.00
N CYS A 356 21.57 -0.99 5.48
CA CYS A 356 20.76 0.02 4.81
C CYS A 356 19.27 -0.04 5.19
N CYS A 357 18.84 -1.13 5.83
CA CYS A 357 17.46 -1.36 6.28
C CYS A 357 17.44 -1.64 7.80
N LEU A 358 16.42 -1.10 8.47
CA LEU A 358 16.12 -1.28 9.90
C LEU A 358 14.64 -1.62 10.05
N HIS A 359 14.32 -2.73 10.72
CA HIS A 359 12.95 -3.17 10.97
C HIS A 359 12.77 -3.50 12.46
N LEU A 360 11.72 -2.96 13.08
CA LEU A 360 11.42 -3.13 14.50
C LEU A 360 10.18 -4.01 14.67
N ALA A 361 10.33 -5.09 15.43
CA ALA A 361 9.33 -6.13 15.66
C ALA A 361 8.98 -6.26 17.15
N PRO A 362 7.80 -6.80 17.52
CA PRO A 362 7.56 -7.24 18.90
C PRO A 362 8.58 -8.31 19.31
N SER A 363 9.06 -8.27 20.56
CA SER A 363 9.91 -9.33 21.12
C SER A 363 9.26 -10.03 22.31
N ASN A 364 9.84 -11.15 22.72
CA ASN A 364 9.48 -11.86 23.94
C ASN A 364 9.94 -11.13 25.22
N VAL A 365 10.69 -10.02 25.11
CA VAL A 365 11.08 -9.18 26.25
C VAL A 365 10.09 -7.99 26.36
N PRO A 366 9.32 -7.88 27.47
CA PRO A 366 8.31 -6.84 27.60
C PRO A 366 8.85 -5.42 27.40
N ASN A 367 8.09 -4.62 26.64
CA ASN A 367 8.43 -3.25 26.25
C ASN A 367 9.77 -3.11 25.50
N VAL A 368 10.34 -4.15 24.89
CA VAL A 368 11.57 -4.07 24.09
C VAL A 368 11.32 -4.60 22.67
N PRO A 369 11.75 -3.90 21.60
CA PRO A 369 11.66 -4.42 20.23
C PRO A 369 12.76 -5.44 19.93
N ASP A 370 12.45 -6.38 19.06
CA ASP A 370 13.46 -7.11 18.30
C ASP A 370 13.89 -6.23 17.13
N VAL A 371 15.21 -6.09 16.95
CA VAL A 371 15.79 -5.14 15.99
C VAL A 371 16.41 -5.93 14.85
N PHE A 372 15.72 -5.99 13.72
CA PHE A 372 16.23 -6.58 12.49
C PHE A 372 17.02 -5.54 11.69
N VAL A 373 18.22 -5.89 11.24
CA VAL A 373 19.07 -5.04 10.40
C VAL A 373 19.46 -5.82 9.15
N ALA A 374 19.36 -5.19 7.98
CA ALA A 374 19.72 -5.81 6.71
C ALA A 374 20.63 -4.95 5.82
N GLY A 375 21.47 -5.64 5.05
CA GLY A 375 22.52 -5.09 4.18
C GLY A 375 23.07 -6.18 3.25
N GLU A 376 24.31 -6.62 3.48
CA GLU A 376 24.86 -7.83 2.82
C GLU A 376 24.32 -9.16 3.41
N SER A 377 23.67 -9.09 4.57
CA SER A 377 23.03 -10.18 5.29
C SER A 377 21.86 -9.62 6.11
N ILE A 378 21.03 -10.50 6.69
CA ILE A 378 19.98 -10.12 7.63
C ILE A 378 20.35 -10.67 9.01
N VAL A 379 20.32 -9.81 10.02
CA VAL A 379 20.53 -10.17 11.43
C VAL A 379 19.39 -9.64 12.31
N VAL A 380 19.21 -10.23 13.49
CA VAL A 380 18.29 -9.76 14.52
C VAL A 380 18.99 -9.65 15.88
N TYR A 381 18.82 -8.51 16.54
CA TYR A 381 19.21 -8.31 17.93
C TYR A 381 17.98 -8.56 18.81
N ARG A 382 18.04 -9.60 19.64
CA ARG A 382 16.89 -10.09 20.41
C ARG A 382 16.72 -9.32 21.73
N GLY A 383 15.57 -8.70 21.95
CA GLY A 383 15.15 -8.23 23.28
C GLY A 383 16.17 -7.36 24.05
N GLY A 384 17.00 -6.58 23.34
CA GLY A 384 18.07 -5.76 23.94
C GLY A 384 19.47 -6.40 24.02
N GLN A 385 19.66 -7.61 23.48
CA GLN A 385 20.99 -8.22 23.32
C GLN A 385 21.85 -7.44 22.31
N SER A 386 23.12 -7.22 22.64
CA SER A 386 24.10 -6.54 21.77
C SER A 386 24.74 -7.44 20.72
N VAL A 387 24.60 -8.77 20.84
CA VAL A 387 25.13 -9.75 19.88
C VAL A 387 24.04 -10.08 18.85
N PRO A 388 24.28 -9.89 17.55
CA PRO A 388 23.29 -10.22 16.51
C PRO A 388 23.19 -11.74 16.29
N GLN A 389 21.96 -12.24 16.15
CA GLN A 389 21.68 -13.57 15.60
C GLN A 389 21.52 -13.46 14.09
N GLN A 390 22.21 -14.31 13.31
CA GLN A 390 22.04 -14.33 11.87
C GLN A 390 20.67 -14.92 11.48
N VAL A 391 20.00 -14.29 10.53
CA VAL A 391 18.71 -14.72 9.97
C VAL A 391 18.90 -15.28 8.55
N ALA A 392 19.60 -14.54 7.69
CA ALA A 392 19.90 -14.95 6.31
C ALA A 392 21.20 -14.31 5.81
N ASN A 393 21.79 -14.87 4.75
CA ASN A 393 23.03 -14.36 4.12
C ASN A 393 22.74 -13.95 2.66
N ILE A 394 22.34 -12.70 2.44
CA ILE A 394 21.71 -12.23 1.20
C ILE A 394 22.10 -10.77 0.92
N GLY A 395 22.73 -10.54 -0.22
CA GLY A 395 23.17 -9.21 -0.64
C GLY A 395 22.02 -8.27 -1.01
N GLY A 396 22.00 -7.07 -0.44
CA GLY A 396 21.04 -6.02 -0.77
C GLY A 396 19.68 -6.16 -0.11
N ALA A 397 19.57 -6.98 0.94
CA ALA A 397 18.29 -7.32 1.54
C ALA A 397 17.60 -6.13 2.26
N CYS A 398 16.28 -6.01 2.13
CA CYS A 398 15.47 -5.03 2.86
C CYS A 398 14.26 -5.70 3.51
N VAL A 399 14.20 -5.73 4.85
CA VAL A 399 13.11 -6.34 5.62
C VAL A 399 11.86 -5.46 5.59
N VAL A 400 10.79 -5.96 4.95
CA VAL A 400 9.53 -5.21 4.80
C VAL A 400 8.49 -5.55 5.87
N TRP A 401 8.52 -6.77 6.42
CA TRP A 401 7.52 -7.27 7.37
C TRP A 401 8.09 -8.35 8.28
N SER A 402 7.60 -8.41 9.51
CA SER A 402 7.88 -9.48 10.47
C SER A 402 6.65 -9.71 11.36
N GLU A 403 6.46 -10.95 11.82
CA GLU A 403 5.50 -11.28 12.86
C GLU A 403 5.90 -12.57 13.60
N ALA A 404 5.56 -12.66 14.89
CA ALA A 404 5.73 -13.87 15.69
C ALA A 404 4.39 -14.28 16.31
N ASN A 405 4.11 -15.59 16.31
CA ASN A 405 2.94 -16.19 16.95
C ASN A 405 3.27 -17.60 17.48
N ALA A 406 2.29 -18.31 18.05
CA ALA A 406 2.49 -19.63 18.64
C ALA A 406 3.00 -20.71 17.68
N ALA A 407 2.79 -20.57 16.37
CA ALA A 407 3.27 -21.49 15.34
C ALA A 407 4.69 -21.16 14.83
N GLY A 408 5.25 -19.99 15.17
CA GLY A 408 6.60 -19.59 14.80
C GLY A 408 6.79 -18.10 14.58
N GLU A 409 7.99 -17.74 14.14
CA GLU A 409 8.35 -16.41 13.64
C GLU A 409 8.41 -16.41 12.12
N TYR A 410 8.03 -15.30 11.51
CA TYR A 410 7.95 -15.09 10.07
C TYR A 410 8.60 -13.75 9.74
N LEU A 411 9.47 -13.72 8.73
CA LEU A 411 10.17 -12.51 8.29
C LEU A 411 10.18 -12.43 6.76
N ALA A 412 9.73 -11.32 6.20
CA ALA A 412 9.73 -11.10 4.76
C ALA A 412 10.61 -9.91 4.34
N TYR A 413 11.31 -10.08 3.21
CA TYR A 413 12.30 -9.12 2.71
C TYR A 413 12.36 -9.07 1.17
N GLY A 414 12.88 -7.96 0.63
CA GLY A 414 13.23 -7.80 -0.79
C GLY A 414 14.72 -8.05 -1.06
N ASP A 415 15.06 -8.52 -2.26
CA ASP A 415 16.32 -9.18 -2.69
C ASP A 415 17.29 -8.37 -3.60
N GLY A 416 17.21 -7.04 -3.54
CA GLY A 416 17.78 -6.10 -4.52
C GLY A 416 17.03 -6.01 -5.87
N ALA A 417 16.34 -7.05 -6.32
CA ALA A 417 15.80 -7.19 -7.68
C ALA A 417 14.28 -6.98 -7.81
N GLY A 418 13.54 -6.98 -6.68
CA GLY A 418 12.09 -6.82 -6.64
C GLY A 418 11.33 -8.09 -6.29
N GLY A 419 12.02 -9.22 -6.06
CA GLY A 419 11.42 -10.43 -5.52
C GLY A 419 11.09 -10.25 -4.04
N LEU A 420 9.91 -10.74 -3.62
CA LEU A 420 9.53 -10.81 -2.21
C LEU A 420 9.76 -12.23 -1.70
N TRP A 421 10.45 -12.34 -0.58
CA TRP A 421 10.89 -13.61 0.01
C TRP A 421 10.46 -13.71 1.46
N LEU A 422 10.24 -14.93 1.92
CA LEU A 422 9.87 -15.29 3.29
C LEU A 422 10.93 -16.24 3.88
N VAL A 423 11.34 -15.99 5.12
CA VAL A 423 11.96 -17.01 5.99
C VAL A 423 11.08 -17.24 7.21
N CYS A 424 10.95 -18.51 7.58
CA CYS A 424 10.15 -18.97 8.72
C CYS A 424 11.06 -19.56 9.79
N ARG A 425 10.66 -19.48 11.05
CA ARG A 425 11.33 -20.14 12.17
C ARG A 425 10.30 -20.78 13.09
N LYS A 426 10.27 -22.11 13.10
CA LYS A 426 9.41 -22.88 14.02
C LYS A 426 9.91 -22.70 15.47
N PRO A 427 9.05 -22.74 16.50
CA PRO A 427 9.43 -22.42 17.88
C PRO A 427 10.63 -23.22 18.37
N GLY A 428 11.63 -22.53 18.94
CA GLY A 428 12.91 -23.12 19.38
C GLY A 428 13.88 -23.54 18.25
N GLY A 429 13.44 -23.59 16.99
CA GLY A 429 14.24 -24.04 15.86
C GLY A 429 15.17 -22.98 15.26
N HIS A 430 15.70 -23.29 14.07
CA HIS A 430 16.48 -22.39 13.23
C HIS A 430 15.59 -21.68 12.19
N TRP A 431 16.12 -20.64 11.56
CA TRP A 431 15.50 -20.03 10.37
C TRP A 431 15.57 -20.98 9.17
N SER A 432 14.52 -20.96 8.35
CA SER A 432 14.43 -21.74 7.11
C SER A 432 15.34 -21.21 6.01
N VAL A 433 15.53 -22.03 4.96
CA VAL A 433 15.90 -21.51 3.64
C VAL A 433 14.81 -20.51 3.18
N PRO A 434 15.16 -19.41 2.51
CA PRO A 434 14.16 -18.47 2.01
C PRO A 434 13.31 -19.06 0.87
N VAL A 435 12.03 -18.70 0.86
CA VAL A 435 11.04 -19.12 -0.14
C VAL A 435 10.44 -17.87 -0.81
N PRO A 436 10.34 -17.81 -2.15
CA PRO A 436 9.74 -16.67 -2.82
C PRO A 436 8.22 -16.70 -2.64
N ILE A 437 7.63 -15.57 -2.25
CA ILE A 437 6.19 -15.43 -1.97
C ILE A 437 5.59 -14.28 -2.77
N ALA A 438 4.26 -14.32 -2.96
CA ALA A 438 3.50 -13.28 -3.67
C ALA A 438 4.02 -12.94 -5.08
N THR A 439 4.69 -13.88 -5.77
CA THR A 439 5.31 -13.70 -7.09
C THR A 439 4.33 -13.35 -8.22
N THR A 440 3.03 -13.49 -7.98
CA THR A 440 1.93 -13.10 -8.87
C THR A 440 1.33 -11.72 -8.55
N LEU A 441 1.90 -10.97 -7.61
CA LEU A 441 1.43 -9.65 -7.18
C LEU A 441 2.51 -8.58 -7.43
N VAL A 442 2.11 -7.42 -7.95
CA VAL A 442 3.02 -6.26 -8.13
C VAL A 442 3.15 -5.43 -6.83
N MET A 443 2.20 -5.60 -5.91
CA MET A 443 2.20 -5.02 -4.57
C MET A 443 1.59 -6.06 -3.62
N ALA A 444 2.24 -6.34 -2.48
CA ALA A 444 1.75 -7.27 -1.48
C ALA A 444 1.85 -6.71 -0.06
N ALA A 445 0.74 -6.86 0.68
CA ALA A 445 0.56 -6.64 2.11
C ALA A 445 0.52 -7.99 2.83
N LEU A 446 1.21 -8.12 3.97
CA LEU A 446 1.41 -9.40 4.67
C LEU A 446 0.81 -9.38 6.08
N MET A 447 0.28 -10.54 6.50
CA MET A 447 -0.17 -10.83 7.86
C MET A 447 0.11 -12.30 8.18
N ALA A 448 0.44 -12.65 9.43
CA ALA A 448 0.50 -14.04 9.85
C ALA A 448 -0.92 -14.62 10.00
N ALA A 449 -1.03 -15.91 9.73
CA ALA A 449 -2.27 -16.67 9.76
C ALA A 449 -2.21 -17.71 10.89
N PRO A 450 -2.41 -17.30 12.16
CA PRO A 450 -2.20 -18.17 13.32
C PRO A 450 -3.08 -19.43 13.28
N ASN A 451 -4.34 -19.29 12.84
CA ASN A 451 -5.31 -20.39 12.73
C ASN A 451 -4.98 -21.41 11.62
N TYR A 452 -4.05 -21.08 10.72
CA TYR A 452 -3.61 -21.94 9.61
C TYR A 452 -2.10 -22.23 9.64
N GLY A 453 -1.39 -21.78 10.68
CA GLY A 453 0.04 -22.00 10.88
C GLY A 453 0.95 -21.40 9.79
N GLY A 454 0.59 -20.27 9.18
CA GLY A 454 1.30 -19.74 8.00
C GLY A 454 1.21 -18.22 7.83
N VAL A 455 1.23 -17.76 6.58
CA VAL A 455 1.20 -16.34 6.19
C VAL A 455 0.16 -16.11 5.10
N HIS A 456 -0.54 -14.98 5.13
CA HIS A 456 -1.34 -14.51 4.00
C HIS A 456 -0.67 -13.32 3.33
N ALA A 457 -0.73 -13.26 2.01
CA ALA A 457 -0.43 -12.06 1.24
C ALA A 457 -1.70 -11.54 0.57
N ILE A 458 -2.04 -10.28 0.80
CA ILE A 458 -3.15 -9.58 0.15
C ILE A 458 -2.52 -8.54 -0.75
N GLY A 459 -2.90 -8.44 -2.02
CA GLY A 459 -2.17 -7.54 -2.92
C GLY A 459 -2.75 -7.39 -4.31
N VAL A 460 -2.12 -6.50 -5.07
CA VAL A 460 -2.58 -6.12 -6.41
C VAL A 460 -1.86 -6.95 -7.46
N THR A 461 -2.60 -7.60 -8.36
CA THR A 461 -2.09 -8.38 -9.49
C THR A 461 -1.58 -7.46 -10.62
N PRO A 462 -0.79 -7.96 -11.60
CA PRO A 462 -0.40 -7.20 -12.78
C PRO A 462 -1.58 -6.58 -13.54
N GLY A 463 -2.70 -7.29 -13.66
CA GLY A 463 -3.93 -6.81 -14.28
C GLY A 463 -4.74 -5.82 -13.43
N GLY A 464 -4.43 -5.67 -12.14
CA GLY A 464 -5.07 -4.72 -11.23
C GLY A 464 -6.21 -5.28 -10.37
N ALA A 465 -6.39 -6.60 -10.29
CA ALA A 465 -7.25 -7.19 -9.25
C ALA A 465 -6.57 -7.11 -7.88
N LEU A 466 -7.38 -7.03 -6.83
CA LEU A 466 -6.96 -7.29 -5.46
C LEU A 466 -7.15 -8.79 -5.19
N ALA A 467 -6.12 -9.48 -4.69
CA ALA A 467 -6.12 -10.92 -4.49
C ALA A 467 -5.60 -11.30 -3.10
N TRP A 468 -6.13 -12.40 -2.56
CA TRP A 468 -5.72 -13.02 -1.30
C TRP A 468 -5.02 -14.36 -1.58
N LEU A 469 -3.72 -14.40 -1.35
CA LEU A 469 -2.88 -15.59 -1.41
C LEU A 469 -2.64 -16.13 0.01
N ARG A 470 -2.65 -17.46 0.15
CA ARG A 470 -2.47 -18.17 1.42
C ARG A 470 -1.26 -19.10 1.33
N PHE A 471 -0.34 -18.99 2.28
CA PHE A 471 0.89 -19.78 2.37
C PHE A 471 0.94 -20.55 3.69
N ASN A 472 1.46 -21.78 3.66
CA ASN A 472 1.64 -22.61 4.86
C ASN A 472 2.91 -22.22 5.66
N SER A 473 3.22 -22.97 6.72
CA SER A 473 4.39 -22.74 7.61
C SER A 473 5.74 -22.80 6.87
N ASP A 474 5.78 -23.56 5.78
CA ASP A 474 6.96 -23.81 4.98
C ASP A 474 7.03 -22.89 3.73
N GLY A 475 6.16 -21.87 3.68
CA GLY A 475 6.13 -20.84 2.63
C GLY A 475 5.48 -21.26 1.31
N ALA A 476 4.93 -22.48 1.21
CA ALA A 476 4.26 -22.96 -0.01
C ALA A 476 2.84 -22.40 -0.13
N GLN A 477 2.46 -21.94 -1.32
CA GLN A 477 1.12 -21.42 -1.60
C GLN A 477 0.07 -22.54 -1.60
N VAL A 478 -0.90 -22.47 -0.68
CA VAL A 478 -1.99 -23.44 -0.50
C VAL A 478 -3.36 -22.93 -0.99
N GLY A 479 -3.44 -21.66 -1.40
CA GLY A 479 -4.66 -21.12 -2.00
C GLY A 479 -4.50 -19.71 -2.55
N ALA A 480 -5.39 -19.35 -3.47
CA ALA A 480 -5.55 -18.01 -4.03
C ALA A 480 -7.04 -17.70 -4.18
N GLU A 481 -7.41 -16.42 -4.07
CA GLU A 481 -8.78 -15.93 -4.22
C GLU A 481 -8.74 -14.46 -4.71
N GLU A 482 -9.69 -14.04 -5.55
CA GLU A 482 -9.84 -12.62 -5.90
C GLU A 482 -10.78 -11.93 -4.90
N ILE A 483 -10.32 -10.80 -4.34
CA ILE A 483 -11.15 -9.92 -3.52
C ILE A 483 -12.00 -9.06 -4.46
N THR A 484 -13.31 -9.31 -4.46
CA THR A 484 -14.26 -8.59 -5.31
C THR A 484 -14.23 -7.09 -5.02
N GLN A 485 -14.12 -6.27 -6.07
CA GLN A 485 -14.11 -4.81 -6.00
C GLN A 485 -15.22 -4.22 -6.88
N ALA A 486 -15.98 -3.27 -6.34
CA ALA A 486 -16.80 -2.34 -7.11
C ALA A 486 -15.96 -1.14 -7.54
N ALA A 487 -16.12 -0.67 -8.78
CA ALA A 487 -15.41 0.51 -9.27
C ALA A 487 -15.82 1.77 -8.49
N VAL A 488 -14.84 2.61 -8.20
CA VAL A 488 -15.03 3.88 -7.49
C VAL A 488 -14.98 5.03 -8.46
N TRP A 489 -15.77 6.05 -8.19
CA TRP A 489 -15.98 7.18 -9.09
C TRP A 489 -15.28 8.43 -8.55
N ASP A 490 -14.90 9.30 -9.48
CA ASP A 490 -14.28 10.58 -9.18
C ASP A 490 -15.29 11.69 -9.53
N ASP A 491 -15.89 12.28 -8.51
CA ASP A 491 -16.89 13.34 -8.67
C ASP A 491 -16.25 14.69 -8.99
N GLU A 492 -15.03 14.98 -8.50
CA GLU A 492 -14.29 16.19 -8.85
C GLU A 492 -13.92 16.18 -10.35
N ALA A 493 -13.51 15.03 -10.89
CA ALA A 493 -13.33 14.82 -12.32
C ALA A 493 -14.63 15.01 -13.12
N GLN A 494 -15.81 14.74 -12.55
CA GLN A 494 -17.10 15.04 -13.19
C GLN A 494 -17.45 16.54 -13.13
N GLU A 495 -17.08 17.26 -12.06
CA GLU A 495 -17.31 18.71 -11.97
C GLU A 495 -16.41 19.50 -12.92
N VAL A 496 -15.13 19.12 -13.04
CA VAL A 496 -14.22 19.65 -14.08
C VAL A 496 -14.79 19.38 -15.49
N GLN A 497 -15.40 18.21 -15.72
CA GLN A 497 -16.08 17.92 -16.98
C GLN A 497 -17.35 18.77 -17.21
N ARG A 498 -18.09 19.14 -16.16
CA ARG A 498 -19.21 20.10 -16.28
C ARG A 498 -18.69 21.46 -16.74
N ALA A 499 -17.61 21.96 -16.13
CA ALA A 499 -16.99 23.23 -16.53
C ALA A 499 -16.49 23.20 -18.00
N VAL A 500 -15.80 22.14 -18.41
CA VAL A 500 -15.31 21.97 -19.80
C VAL A 500 -16.46 21.82 -20.81
N ARG A 501 -17.57 21.17 -20.43
CA ARG A 501 -18.79 21.11 -21.27
C ARG A 501 -19.44 22.49 -21.44
N VAL A 502 -19.54 23.28 -20.36
CA VAL A 502 -20.09 24.65 -20.44
C VAL A 502 -19.25 25.51 -21.38
N ALA A 503 -17.92 25.46 -21.28
CA ALA A 503 -17.02 26.17 -22.20
C ALA A 503 -17.23 25.78 -23.68
N ARG A 504 -17.53 24.51 -23.96
CA ARG A 504 -17.87 24.02 -25.32
C ARG A 504 -19.32 24.26 -25.78
N SER A 505 -20.17 24.86 -24.95
CA SER A 505 -21.53 25.29 -25.33
C SER A 505 -21.65 26.80 -25.55
N VAL A 506 -20.53 27.53 -25.43
CA VAL A 506 -20.43 28.99 -25.51
C VAL A 506 -19.42 29.43 -26.60
N ALA A 507 -18.88 28.47 -27.36
CA ALA A 507 -17.96 28.64 -28.48
C ALA A 507 -18.39 27.75 -29.66
#